data_AF-A0AA36DJR8-F1
#
_entry.id   AF-A0AA36DJR8-F1
#
_cell.length_a   1.000
_cell.length_b   1.000
_cell.length_c   1.000
_cell.angle_alpha   90.00
_cell.angle_beta   90.00
_cell.angle_gamma   90.00
#
_symmetry.space_group_name_H-M   'P 1'
#
loop_
_entity.id
_entity.type
_entity.pdbx_description
1 polymer ?
#
loop_
_entity_poly.entity_id
_entity_poly.type
_entity_poly.pdbx_seq_one_letter_code
_entity_poly.pdbx_strand_id
1 'polypeptide(L)'
;MHSTKIEALKRSLVSKVELFQKDANLTTNRTEIEKDIDELVKFETEMAQILVADEHRSNYSRLYNLRHLNNLQELMPLVDWSRFFLAIAPRDSHQYLRSNPEVLIAEIDYLRGITKVLN
;
A
#
# COMPACT_ATOMS: atom_id res chain seq x y z
N MET A 1 7.93 1.60 23.85
CA MET A 1 8.84 1.16 22.76
C MET A 1 8.39 1.60 21.37
N HIS A 2 7.10 1.55 21.01
CA HIS A 2 6.63 1.92 19.67
C HIS A 2 6.70 3.44 19.36
N SER A 3 6.30 4.30 20.30
CA SER A 3 6.34 5.76 20.11
C SER A 3 7.73 6.30 19.78
N THR A 4 8.79 5.84 20.47
CA THR A 4 10.17 6.27 20.20
C THR A 4 10.65 5.93 18.78
N LYS A 5 10.20 4.80 18.23
CA LYS A 5 10.54 4.38 16.86
C LYS A 5 9.82 5.22 15.81
N ILE A 6 8.55 5.56 16.05
CA ILE A 6 7.75 6.43 15.18
C ILE A 6 8.36 7.83 15.14
N GLU A 7 8.76 8.37 16.29
CA GLU A 7 9.43 9.68 16.35
C GLU A 7 10.79 9.69 15.63
N ALA A 8 11.55 8.59 15.69
CA ALA A 8 12.78 8.46 14.93
C ALA A 8 12.52 8.37 13.41
N LEU A 9 11.45 7.68 12.99
CA LEU A 9 11.03 7.61 11.60
C LEU A 9 10.65 8.98 11.06
N LYS A 10 9.82 9.74 11.77
CA LYS A 10 9.43 11.11 11.39
C LYS A 10 10.64 12.00 11.15
N ARG A 11 11.58 12.03 12.11
CA ARG A 11 12.83 12.79 11.95
C ARG A 11 13.62 12.37 10.71
N SER A 12 13.73 11.06 10.46
CA SER A 12 14.42 10.53 9.28
C SER A 12 13.73 10.96 7.97
N LEU A 13 12.40 10.97 7.93
CA LEU A 13 11.64 11.42 6.76
C LEU A 13 11.82 12.92 6.52
N VAL A 14 11.79 13.76 7.56
CA VAL A 14 11.99 15.21 7.44
C VAL A 14 13.36 15.48 6.83
N SER A 15 14.41 14.86 7.37
CA SER A 15 15.78 15.05 6.87
C SER A 15 15.96 14.61 5.42
N LYS A 16 15.26 13.56 4.97
CA LYS A 16 15.30 13.12 3.56
C LYS A 16 14.62 14.14 2.64
N VAL A 17 13.47 14.67 3.02
CA VAL A 17 12.75 15.67 2.21
C VAL A 17 13.55 16.97 2.13
N GLU A 18 14.15 17.43 3.24
CA GLU A 18 15.05 18.59 3.24
C GLU A 18 16.24 18.37 2.30
N LEU A 19 16.84 17.17 2.29
CA LEU A 19 17.93 16.83 1.38
C LEU A 19 17.49 16.88 -0.09
N PHE A 20 16.34 16.28 -0.43
CA PHE A 20 15.82 16.30 -1.80
C PHE A 20 15.47 17.70 -2.29
N GLN A 21 14.90 18.55 -1.43
CA GLN A 21 14.60 19.94 -1.78
C GLN A 21 15.88 20.75 -2.00
N LYS A 22 16.89 20.54 -1.15
CA LYS A 22 18.21 21.17 -1.31
C LYS A 22 18.87 20.75 -2.62
N ASP A 23 18.87 19.46 -2.94
CA ASP A 23 19.45 18.94 -4.20
C ASP A 23 18.69 19.46 -5.43
N ALA A 24 17.38 19.68 -5.31
CA ALA A 24 16.54 20.26 -6.36
C ALA A 24 16.56 21.80 -6.43
N ASN A 25 17.34 22.48 -5.58
CA ASN A 25 17.34 23.95 -5.41
C ASN A 25 15.95 24.56 -5.14
N LEU A 26 15.12 23.86 -4.37
CA LEU A 26 13.78 24.31 -3.95
C LEU A 26 13.83 24.99 -2.58
N THR A 27 12.89 25.89 -2.32
CA THR A 27 12.73 26.52 -1.00
C THR A 27 12.19 25.50 0.00
N THR A 28 12.86 25.37 1.14
CA THR A 28 12.45 24.45 2.22
C THR A 28 11.55 25.14 3.23
N ASN A 29 10.29 24.71 3.30
CA ASN A 29 9.39 25.04 4.39
C ASN A 29 9.28 23.86 5.35
N ARG A 30 10.09 23.88 6.41
CA ARG A 30 10.17 22.78 7.37
C ARG A 30 8.84 22.48 8.07
N THR A 31 8.06 23.52 8.40
CA THR A 31 6.77 23.35 9.07
C THR A 31 5.77 22.60 8.19
N GLU A 32 5.76 22.87 6.88
CA GLU A 32 4.94 22.14 5.92
C GLU A 32 5.41 20.68 5.77
N ILE A 33 6.72 20.46 5.69
CA ILE A 33 7.30 19.10 5.63
C ILE A 33 6.92 18.27 6.86
N GLU A 34 7.03 18.85 8.06
CA GLU A 34 6.67 18.18 9.31
C GLU A 34 5.18 17.83 9.34
N LYS A 35 4.31 18.75 8.87
CA LYS A 35 2.87 18.49 8.74
C LYS A 35 2.57 17.36 7.75
N ASP A 36 3.16 17.40 6.56
CA ASP A 36 2.94 16.37 5.52
C ASP A 36 3.42 14.99 6.01
N ILE A 37 4.52 14.96 6.77
CA ILE A 37 5.04 13.71 7.36
C ILE A 37 4.15 13.20 8.49
N ASP A 38 3.56 14.08 9.29
CA ASP A 38 2.59 13.68 10.30
C ASP A 38 1.33 13.07 9.66
N GLU A 39 0.85 13.66 8.55
CA GLU A 39 -0.26 13.11 7.76
C GLU A 39 0.11 11.75 7.14
N LEU A 40 1.32 11.62 6.56
CA LEU A 40 1.84 10.37 6.02
C LEU A 40 1.91 9.26 7.08
N VAL A 41 2.48 9.55 8.25
CA VAL A 41 2.62 8.56 9.34
C VAL A 41 1.25 8.16 9.88
N LYS A 42 0.31 9.10 9.96
CA LYS A 42 -1.07 8.80 10.35
C LYS A 42 -1.71 7.83 9.35
N PHE A 43 -1.58 8.11 8.05
CA PHE A 43 -2.10 7.25 6.99
C PHE A 43 -1.46 5.85 7.02
N GLU A 44 -0.13 5.75 7.17
CA GLU A 44 0.56 4.46 7.34
C GLU A 44 0.09 3.70 8.58
N THR A 45 -0.23 4.42 9.68
CA THR A 45 -0.76 3.81 10.90
C THR A 45 -2.16 3.24 10.69
N GLU A 46 -3.03 3.95 9.98
CA GLU A 46 -4.38 3.48 9.62
C GLU A 46 -4.30 2.24 8.71
N MET A 47 -3.40 2.23 7.72
CA MET A 47 -3.14 1.04 6.91
C MET A 47 -2.60 -0.13 7.75
N ALA A 48 -1.72 0.14 8.71
CA ALA A 48 -1.15 -0.88 9.58
C ALA A 48 -2.20 -1.50 10.53
N GLN A 49 -3.21 -0.74 10.95
CA GLN A 49 -4.31 -1.24 11.79
C GLN A 49 -5.22 -2.23 11.04
N ILE A 50 -5.29 -2.13 9.71
CA ILE A 50 -6.06 -3.08 8.87
C ILE A 50 -5.33 -4.43 8.76
N LEU A 51 -3.99 -4.43 8.80
CA LEU A 51 -3.23 -5.67 8.74
C LEU A 51 -3.63 -6.59 9.91
N VAL A 52 -4.14 -7.77 9.57
CA VAL A 52 -4.52 -8.76 10.56
C VAL A 52 -3.27 -9.14 11.39
N ALA A 53 -3.41 -9.21 12.71
CA ALA A 53 -2.33 -9.64 13.58
C ALA A 53 -1.80 -11.03 13.17
N ASP A 54 -0.48 -11.19 13.25
CA ASP A 54 0.29 -12.38 12.81
C ASP A 54 -0.29 -13.72 13.32
N GLU A 55 -0.97 -13.69 14.46
CA GLU A 55 -1.64 -14.82 15.11
C GLU A 55 -2.68 -15.51 14.21
N HIS A 56 -3.31 -14.77 13.29
CA HIS A 56 -4.27 -15.32 12.34
C HIS A 56 -3.65 -15.75 10.99
N ARG A 57 -2.39 -15.38 10.71
CA ARG A 57 -1.64 -15.80 9.51
C ARG A 57 -1.17 -17.25 9.56
N SER A 58 -1.14 -17.85 10.76
CA SER A 58 -0.83 -19.27 10.96
C SER A 58 -1.90 -20.22 10.39
N ASN A 59 -3.09 -19.69 10.03
CA ASN A 59 -4.13 -20.49 9.40
C ASN A 59 -3.98 -20.47 7.88
N TYR A 60 -3.10 -21.32 7.35
CA TYR A 60 -2.78 -21.46 5.92
C TYR A 60 -4.01 -21.64 5.02
N SER A 61 -5.11 -22.22 5.54
CA SER A 61 -6.37 -22.36 4.79
C SER A 61 -7.03 -21.01 4.44
N ARG A 62 -6.79 -19.95 5.22
CA ARG A 62 -7.33 -18.60 4.97
C ARG A 62 -6.52 -17.80 3.97
N LEU A 63 -5.25 -18.15 3.75
CA LEU A 63 -4.37 -17.49 2.79
C LEU A 63 -4.62 -18.01 1.35
N TYR A 64 -5.26 -19.17 1.21
CA TYR A 64 -5.59 -19.76 -0.09
C TYR A 64 -6.93 -19.25 -0.63
N ASN A 65 -6.97 -17.98 -1.06
CA ASN A 65 -8.13 -17.44 -1.75
C ASN A 65 -7.88 -17.34 -3.25
N LEU A 66 -8.20 -18.41 -3.97
CA LEU A 66 -8.14 -18.42 -5.43
C LEU A 66 -9.39 -17.74 -5.99
N ARG A 67 -9.22 -16.64 -6.74
CA ARG A 67 -10.31 -15.89 -7.39
C ARG A 67 -9.92 -15.51 -8.80
N HIS A 68 -10.89 -15.27 -9.68
CA HIS A 68 -10.59 -14.68 -10.97
C HIS A 68 -10.06 -13.26 -10.81
N LEU A 69 -9.18 -12.85 -11.73
CA LEU A 69 -8.55 -11.54 -11.72
C LEU A 69 -9.59 -10.39 -11.66
N ASN A 70 -10.71 -10.54 -12.37
CA ASN A 70 -11.79 -9.56 -12.36
C ASN A 70 -12.48 -9.40 -10.99
N ASN A 71 -12.44 -10.41 -10.10
CA ASN A 71 -12.99 -10.28 -8.74
C ASN A 71 -12.23 -9.25 -7.90
N LEU A 72 -10.98 -8.91 -8.24
CA LEU A 72 -10.26 -7.84 -7.55
C LEU A 72 -10.97 -6.49 -7.69
N GLN A 73 -11.67 -6.25 -8.80
CA GLN A 73 -12.44 -5.03 -9.01
C GLN A 73 -13.62 -4.91 -8.03
N GLU A 74 -14.22 -6.04 -7.64
CA GLU A 74 -15.29 -6.07 -6.63
C GLU A 74 -14.72 -5.91 -5.20
N LEU A 75 -13.52 -6.43 -4.95
CA LEU A 75 -12.87 -6.40 -3.63
C LEU A 75 -12.24 -5.05 -3.31
N MET A 76 -11.65 -4.38 -4.31
CA MET A 76 -10.99 -3.09 -4.18
C MET A 76 -11.20 -2.29 -5.48
N PRO A 77 -12.33 -1.58 -5.61
CA PRO A 77 -12.71 -0.91 -6.85
C PRO A 77 -11.88 0.33 -7.19
N LEU A 78 -11.03 0.78 -6.26
CA LEU A 78 -10.21 1.99 -6.40
C LEU A 78 -9.04 1.84 -7.38
N VAL A 79 -8.69 0.61 -7.74
CA VAL A 79 -7.59 0.31 -8.66
C VAL A 79 -8.17 -0.31 -9.92
N ASP A 80 -7.77 0.20 -11.09
CA ASP A 80 -7.98 -0.51 -12.36
C ASP A 80 -6.97 -1.66 -12.44
N TRP A 81 -7.37 -2.82 -11.94
CA TRP A 81 -6.51 -3.99 -11.83
C TRP A 81 -6.02 -4.48 -13.18
N SER A 82 -6.86 -4.40 -14.22
CA SER A 82 -6.48 -4.78 -15.58
C SER A 82 -5.33 -3.90 -16.08
N ARG A 83 -5.49 -2.58 -15.97
CA ARG A 83 -4.43 -1.63 -16.35
C ARG A 83 -3.18 -1.80 -15.50
N PHE A 84 -3.34 -1.99 -14.19
CA PHE A 84 -2.22 -2.18 -13.27
C PHE A 84 -1.36 -3.38 -13.66
N PHE A 85 -1.97 -4.56 -13.82
CA PHE A 85 -1.23 -5.76 -14.18
C PHE A 85 -0.62 -5.68 -15.58
N LEU A 86 -1.30 -5.08 -16.56
CA LEU A 86 -0.75 -4.90 -17.90
C LEU A 86 0.42 -3.90 -17.93
N ALA A 87 0.45 -2.93 -17.01
CA ALA A 87 1.54 -1.95 -16.93
C ALA A 87 2.83 -2.53 -16.33
N ILE A 88 2.72 -3.46 -15.38
CA ILE A 88 3.88 -4.03 -14.67
C ILE A 88 4.34 -5.38 -15.22
N ALA A 89 3.45 -6.15 -15.86
CA ALA A 89 3.78 -7.48 -16.35
C ALA A 89 4.46 -7.45 -17.72
N PRO A 90 5.36 -8.41 -18.02
CA PRO A 90 5.92 -8.59 -19.36
C PRO A 90 4.83 -8.76 -20.41
N ARG A 91 5.09 -8.28 -21.64
CA ARG A 91 4.12 -8.35 -22.76
C ARG A 91 3.64 -9.77 -23.03
N ASP A 92 4.51 -10.76 -22.90
CA ASP A 92 4.19 -12.17 -23.13
C ASP A 92 3.13 -12.70 -22.16
N SER A 93 3.02 -12.11 -20.96
CA SER A 93 2.00 -12.46 -19.97
C SER A 93 0.66 -11.75 -20.21
N HIS A 94 0.60 -10.77 -21.12
CA HIS A 94 -0.61 -9.95 -21.30
C HIS A 94 -1.79 -10.77 -21.83
N GLN A 95 -1.55 -11.75 -22.71
CA GLN A 95 -2.61 -12.62 -23.20
C GLN A 95 -3.24 -13.43 -22.05
N TYR A 96 -2.41 -13.98 -21.17
CA TYR A 96 -2.85 -14.71 -19.98
C TYR A 96 -3.62 -13.82 -19.00
N LEU A 97 -3.16 -12.58 -18.76
CA LEU A 97 -3.86 -11.65 -17.88
C LEU A 97 -5.23 -11.23 -18.46
N ARG A 98 -5.31 -11.02 -19.78
CA ARG A 98 -6.57 -10.71 -20.46
C ARG A 98 -7.55 -11.87 -20.49
N SER A 99 -7.08 -13.12 -20.36
CA SER A 99 -7.97 -14.29 -20.27
C SER A 99 -8.63 -14.46 -18.90
N ASN A 100 -8.52 -13.47 -18.01
CA ASN A 100 -9.11 -13.47 -16.66
C ASN A 100 -8.69 -14.69 -15.81
N PRO A 101 -7.38 -14.83 -15.56
CA PRO A 101 -6.84 -16.00 -14.88
C PRO A 101 -7.25 -16.02 -13.40
N GLU A 102 -7.08 -17.18 -12.76
CA GLU A 102 -7.17 -17.25 -11.31
C GLU A 102 -5.89 -16.70 -10.66
N VAL A 103 -6.09 -15.91 -9.62
CA VAL A 103 -5.03 -15.30 -8.80
C VAL A 103 -5.23 -15.69 -7.34
N LEU A 104 -4.12 -15.98 -6.68
CA LEU A 104 -4.09 -16.26 -5.26
C LEU A 104 -4.05 -14.94 -4.48
N ILE A 105 -5.08 -14.68 -3.68
CA ILE A 105 -5.17 -13.49 -2.83
C ILE A 105 -4.89 -13.90 -1.39
N ALA A 106 -3.69 -13.58 -0.90
CA ALA A 106 -3.29 -13.92 0.46
C ALA A 106 -4.11 -13.17 1.53
N GLU A 107 -4.40 -11.89 1.30
CA GLU A 107 -4.96 -10.99 2.34
C GLU A 107 -6.25 -10.30 1.84
N ILE A 108 -7.32 -11.08 1.64
CA ILE A 108 -8.62 -10.55 1.14
C ILE A 108 -9.18 -9.47 2.06
N ASP A 109 -9.12 -9.66 3.38
CA ASP A 109 -9.71 -8.73 4.33
C ASP A 109 -8.93 -7.40 4.36
N TYR A 110 -7.63 -7.45 4.09
CA TYR A 110 -6.83 -6.24 3.92
C TYR A 110 -7.29 -5.41 2.72
N LEU A 111 -7.50 -6.04 1.55
CA LEU A 111 -7.99 -5.35 0.34
C LEU A 111 -9.37 -4.69 0.57
N ARG A 112 -10.25 -5.34 1.34
CA ARG A 112 -11.54 -4.74 1.73
C ARG A 112 -11.38 -3.60 2.72
N GLY A 113 -10.47 -3.73 3.68
CA GLY A 113 -10.21 -2.71 4.69
C GLY A 113 -9.58 -1.45 4.10
N ILE A 114 -8.58 -1.60 3.22
CA ILE A 114 -7.87 -0.47 2.61
C ILE A 114 -8.79 0.37 1.70
N THR A 115 -9.79 -0.26 1.07
CA THR A 115 -10.82 0.44 0.31
C THR A 115 -11.59 1.46 1.16
N LYS A 116 -11.70 1.24 2.48
CA LYS A 116 -12.36 2.19 3.40
C LYS A 116 -11.45 3.33 3.84
N VAL A 117 -10.12 3.13 3.82
CA VAL A 117 -9.14 4.16 4.20
C VAL A 117 -8.80 5.07 3.02
N LEU A 118 -8.94 4.55 1.79
CA LEU A 118 -8.67 5.29 0.56
C LEU A 118 -9.90 6.01 -0.04
N ASN A 119 -11.11 5.75 0.48
CA ASN A 119 -12.36 6.43 0.10
C ASN A 119 -12.60 7.65 0.98
#